data_AF-A0A846B0D4-F1
#
_entry.id   AF-A0A846B0D4-F1
#
_cell.length_a   1.000
_cell.length_b   1.000
_cell.length_c   1.000
_cell.angle_alpha   90.00
_cell.angle_beta   90.00
_cell.angle_gamma   90.00
#
_symmetry.space_group_name_H-M   'P 1'
#
loop_
_entity.id
_entity.type
_entity.pdbx_description
1 polymer ?
#
loop_
_entity_poly.entity_id
_entity_poly.type
_entity_poly.pdbx_seq_one_letter_code
_entity_poly.pdbx_strand_id
1 'polypeptide(L)'
;MVTQPQKLPDYIINTALRLFYNADENHPHKEVYLDSMETIYSCIRDNDFLSLYFLLRLLYVTDKSRASKQKVYPLLEANLEKLEKSLLPLLQHPSVRKLPNALAAAPIPEQGEAMAALFLNLGNLINDFPKANRPTNKSQQTISLAPEQGEAMAALFLNLGKLINDFPKAKRATNIEIAIQCQEIALTRFTRQSFPEYWANCNNDLGISYLFRIQGEKGENIEKAIHFFQNALEVHTVLLNLPKLTHE
;
A
#
# COMPACT_ATOMS: atom_id res chain seq x y z
N MET A 1 26.82 -11.05 16.05
CA MET A 1 27.36 -10.20 14.95
C MET A 1 26.19 -9.72 14.13
N VAL A 2 25.80 -8.46 14.27
CA VAL A 2 24.77 -7.82 13.42
C VAL A 2 25.46 -7.52 12.09
N THR A 3 25.10 -8.22 11.03
CA THR A 3 25.60 -7.96 9.67
C THR A 3 25.29 -6.51 9.30
N GLN A 4 26.30 -5.76 8.84
CA GLN A 4 26.11 -4.38 8.37
C GLN A 4 24.95 -4.32 7.35
N PRO A 5 24.07 -3.32 7.43
CA PRO A 5 22.97 -3.18 6.48
C PRO A 5 23.55 -3.02 5.07
N GLN A 6 23.15 -3.93 4.19
CA GLN A 6 23.53 -3.92 2.78
C GLN A 6 23.12 -2.57 2.17
N LYS A 7 24.05 -1.87 1.50
CA LYS A 7 23.79 -0.56 0.88
C LYS A 7 22.62 -0.69 -0.11
N LEU A 8 21.55 0.08 0.11
CA LEU A 8 20.38 0.09 -0.77
C LEU A 8 20.74 0.75 -2.12
N PRO A 9 20.15 0.33 -3.25
CA PRO A 9 20.32 0.98 -4.55
C PRO A 9 19.81 2.43 -4.51
N ASP A 10 20.44 3.31 -5.28
CA ASP A 10 20.14 4.74 -5.27
C ASP A 10 18.68 5.04 -5.62
N TYR A 11 18.01 4.25 -6.47
CA TYR A 11 16.59 4.45 -6.77
C TYR A 11 15.67 4.08 -5.57
N ILE A 12 16.04 3.10 -4.74
CA ILE A 12 15.31 2.76 -3.50
C ILE A 12 15.57 3.81 -2.42
N ILE A 13 16.81 4.30 -2.35
CA ILE A 13 17.16 5.44 -1.48
C ILE A 13 16.39 6.68 -1.94
N ASN A 14 16.32 6.97 -3.23
CA ASN A 14 15.51 8.06 -3.79
C ASN A 14 14.02 7.85 -3.54
N THR A 15 13.53 6.61 -3.51
CA THR A 15 12.15 6.29 -3.10
C THR A 15 11.94 6.60 -1.63
N ALA A 16 12.88 6.24 -0.75
CA ALA A 16 12.87 6.60 0.66
C ALA A 16 12.95 8.12 0.85
N LEU A 17 13.83 8.81 0.14
CA LEU A 17 13.93 10.27 0.19
C LEU A 17 12.62 10.92 -0.31
N ARG A 18 11.97 10.37 -1.35
CA ARG A 18 10.65 10.83 -1.81
C ARG A 18 9.52 10.50 -0.84
N LEU A 19 9.56 9.35 -0.16
CA LEU A 19 8.64 8.95 0.92
C LEU A 19 8.60 9.98 2.06
N PHE A 20 9.73 10.63 2.34
CA PHE A 20 9.86 11.53 3.50
C PHE A 20 9.93 13.02 3.15
N TYR A 21 10.68 13.43 2.12
CA TYR A 21 11.02 14.84 1.88
C TYR A 21 10.15 15.57 0.87
N ASN A 22 9.62 14.91 -0.17
CA ASN A 22 8.85 15.60 -1.21
C ASN A 22 7.38 15.85 -0.81
N ALA A 23 6.90 15.27 0.27
CA ALA A 23 5.50 15.39 0.73
C ALA A 23 5.32 16.40 1.89
N ASP A 24 6.40 17.01 2.37
CA ASP A 24 6.39 18.10 3.35
C ASP A 24 6.86 19.41 2.69
N GLU A 25 5.92 20.28 2.34
CA GLU A 25 6.21 21.56 1.67
C GLU A 25 6.94 22.56 2.57
N ASN A 26 6.95 22.34 3.89
CA ASN A 26 7.54 23.27 4.89
C ASN A 26 8.90 22.80 5.43
N HIS A 27 9.51 21.76 4.86
CA HIS A 27 10.77 21.24 5.38
C HIS A 27 11.94 22.20 5.09
N PRO A 28 12.68 22.68 6.11
CA PRO A 28 13.64 23.81 6.02
C PRO A 28 14.91 23.53 5.18
N HIS A 29 15.03 22.37 4.53
CA HIS A 29 16.23 21.92 3.83
C HIS A 29 15.96 21.34 2.43
N LYS A 30 14.84 21.75 1.80
CA LYS A 30 14.41 21.26 0.47
C LYS A 30 15.47 21.42 -0.65
N GLU A 31 16.43 22.34 -0.49
CA GLU A 31 17.48 22.60 -1.48
C GLU A 31 18.86 22.01 -1.13
N VAL A 32 19.02 21.39 0.04
CA VAL A 32 20.32 20.83 0.42
C VAL A 32 20.28 19.32 0.24
N TYR A 33 20.68 18.87 -0.95
CA TYR A 33 21.11 17.49 -1.19
C TYR A 33 22.27 17.18 -0.24
N LEU A 34 21.97 16.70 0.96
CA LEU A 34 22.95 16.28 1.95
C LEU A 34 22.78 14.79 2.21
N ASP A 35 23.86 14.06 1.96
CA ASP A 35 24.14 12.65 2.24
C ASP A 35 22.97 11.82 2.80
N SER A 36 22.18 11.33 1.84
CA SER A 36 20.99 10.47 1.93
C SER A 36 20.97 9.37 3.01
N MET A 37 22.12 8.95 3.54
CA MET A 37 22.20 7.91 4.55
C MET A 37 21.98 8.47 5.96
N GLU A 38 22.55 9.62 6.32
CA GLU A 38 22.52 10.11 7.71
C GLU A 38 21.11 10.48 8.19
N THR A 39 20.27 11.01 7.30
CA THR A 39 18.89 11.39 7.63
C THR A 39 17.92 10.21 7.59
N ILE A 40 18.15 9.24 6.70
CA ILE A 40 17.47 7.94 6.79
C ILE A 40 17.87 7.25 8.10
N TYR A 41 19.14 7.31 8.50
CA TYR A 41 19.63 6.77 9.77
C TYR A 41 19.10 7.53 10.99
N SER A 42 18.89 8.86 10.91
CA SER A 42 18.29 9.63 12.01
C SER A 42 16.81 9.30 12.20
N CYS A 43 16.05 9.10 11.12
CA CYS A 43 14.67 8.60 11.22
C CYS A 43 14.59 7.14 11.71
N ILE A 44 15.59 6.31 11.39
CA ILE A 44 15.70 4.94 11.93
C ILE A 44 16.14 4.94 13.41
N ARG A 45 16.82 5.98 13.88
CA ARG A 45 17.44 6.07 15.22
C ARG A 45 16.45 6.07 16.38
N ASP A 46 15.22 6.51 16.14
CA ASP A 46 14.19 6.66 17.18
C ASP A 46 13.33 5.40 17.38
N ASN A 47 13.68 4.24 16.81
CA ASN A 47 12.87 3.00 16.85
C ASN A 47 11.47 3.10 16.17
N ASP A 48 11.02 4.29 15.81
CA ASP A 48 9.68 4.58 15.27
C ASP A 48 9.47 4.11 13.81
N PHE A 49 10.54 3.79 13.08
CA PHE A 49 10.47 3.49 11.65
C PHE A 49 11.04 2.12 11.23
N LEU A 50 11.03 1.13 12.14
CA LEU A 50 11.41 -0.26 11.81
C LEU A 50 10.58 -0.83 10.65
N SER A 51 9.30 -0.44 10.56
CA SER A 51 8.39 -0.81 9.47
C SER A 51 8.82 -0.22 8.13
N LEU A 52 9.32 1.02 8.11
CA LEU A 52 9.82 1.64 6.88
C LEU A 52 11.03 0.88 6.35
N TYR A 53 12.02 0.64 7.21
CA TYR A 53 13.22 -0.11 6.82
C TYR A 53 12.85 -1.47 6.25
N PHE A 54 11.89 -2.16 6.87
CA PHE A 54 11.39 -3.42 6.38
C PHE A 54 10.71 -3.31 5.01
N LEU A 55 9.84 -2.31 4.79
CA LEU A 55 9.19 -2.09 3.50
C LEU A 55 10.22 -1.80 2.39
N LEU A 56 11.23 -0.98 2.67
CA LEU A 56 12.34 -0.72 1.74
C LEU A 56 13.15 -1.99 1.47
N ARG A 57 13.35 -2.84 2.48
CA ARG A 57 14.04 -4.13 2.32
C ARG A 57 13.22 -5.11 1.47
N LEU A 58 11.89 -5.13 1.60
CA LEU A 58 11.02 -5.92 0.73
C LEU A 58 11.12 -5.46 -0.72
N LEU A 59 11.09 -4.16 -0.98
CA LEU A 59 11.28 -3.59 -2.31
C LEU A 59 12.65 -3.98 -2.87
N TYR A 60 13.72 -3.85 -2.08
CA TYR A 60 15.06 -4.25 -2.49
C TYR A 60 15.18 -5.72 -2.85
N VAL A 61 14.69 -6.62 -2.01
CA VAL A 61 14.75 -8.06 -2.29
C VAL A 61 13.88 -8.41 -3.49
N THR A 62 12.73 -7.75 -3.67
CA THR A 62 11.87 -7.95 -4.83
C THR A 62 12.59 -7.58 -6.12
N ASP A 63 13.25 -6.42 -6.18
CA ASP A 63 14.04 -6.01 -7.34
C ASP A 63 15.19 -6.98 -7.62
N LYS A 64 16.07 -7.18 -6.63
CA LYS A 64 17.29 -7.99 -6.81
C LYS A 64 17.03 -9.44 -7.13
N SER A 65 15.92 -9.99 -6.63
CA SER A 65 15.53 -11.38 -6.90
C SER A 65 14.63 -11.53 -8.12
N ARG A 66 14.30 -10.44 -8.83
CA ARG A 66 13.31 -10.42 -9.93
C ARG A 66 11.98 -11.04 -9.51
N ALA A 67 11.43 -10.53 -8.40
CA ALA A 67 10.19 -10.98 -7.80
C ALA A 67 10.16 -12.47 -7.41
N SER A 68 11.27 -13.01 -6.91
CA SER A 68 11.34 -14.41 -6.51
C SER A 68 10.57 -14.69 -5.21
N LYS A 69 9.51 -15.51 -5.31
CA LYS A 69 8.75 -16.04 -4.16
C LYS A 69 9.67 -16.67 -3.11
N GLN A 70 10.70 -17.40 -3.54
CA GLN A 70 11.68 -18.07 -2.65
C GLN A 70 12.51 -17.09 -1.81
N LYS A 71 12.69 -15.85 -2.26
CA LYS A 71 13.46 -14.82 -1.53
C LYS A 71 12.56 -13.87 -0.75
N VAL A 72 11.41 -13.50 -1.30
CA VAL A 72 10.51 -12.50 -0.70
C VAL A 72 9.64 -13.11 0.41
N TYR A 73 9.11 -14.33 0.23
CA TYR A 73 8.18 -14.93 1.19
C TYR A 73 8.79 -15.19 2.57
N PRO A 74 10.02 -15.72 2.70
CA PRO A 74 10.63 -15.89 4.01
C PRO A 74 10.86 -14.55 4.73
N LEU A 75 11.19 -13.49 3.98
CA LEU A 75 11.38 -12.15 4.54
C LEU A 75 10.05 -11.57 5.06
N LEU A 76 8.98 -11.75 4.29
CA LEU A 76 7.62 -11.37 4.69
C LEU A 76 7.21 -12.13 5.96
N GLU A 77 7.29 -13.45 5.93
CA GLU A 77 6.94 -14.34 7.04
C GLU A 77 7.65 -13.98 8.36
N ALA A 78 8.96 -13.74 8.31
CA ALA A 78 9.77 -13.46 9.50
C ALA A 78 9.51 -12.09 10.16
N ASN A 79 8.74 -11.20 9.51
CA ASN A 79 8.59 -9.81 9.96
C ASN A 79 7.14 -9.32 10.00
N LEU A 80 6.16 -10.11 9.57
CA LEU A 80 4.74 -9.74 9.62
C LEU A 80 4.28 -9.33 11.03
N GLU A 81 4.68 -10.07 12.07
CA GLU A 81 4.34 -9.72 13.46
C GLU A 81 5.03 -8.43 13.96
N LYS A 82 6.15 -8.05 13.33
CA LYS A 82 6.96 -6.88 13.67
C LYS A 82 6.45 -5.62 12.97
N LEU A 83 5.95 -5.77 11.74
CA LEU A 83 5.30 -4.71 10.98
C LEU A 83 4.18 -4.06 11.78
N GLU A 84 3.32 -4.85 12.39
CA GLU A 84 2.10 -4.37 13.05
C GLU A 84 2.35 -3.29 14.13
N LYS A 85 3.50 -3.34 14.82
CA LYS A 85 3.78 -2.44 15.96
C LYS A 85 4.15 -1.01 15.55
N SER A 86 4.74 -0.81 14.36
CA SER A 86 5.19 0.50 13.88
C SER A 86 4.59 0.91 12.53
N LEU A 87 3.80 0.04 11.90
CA LEU A 87 3.20 0.34 10.61
C LEU A 87 2.04 1.33 10.73
N LEU A 88 1.23 1.28 11.80
CA LEU A 88 0.11 2.21 11.97
C LEU A 88 0.58 3.69 12.08
N PRO A 89 1.54 4.04 12.96
CA PRO A 89 2.08 5.41 12.99
C PRO A 89 2.72 5.84 11.67
N LEU A 90 3.44 4.94 11.00
CA LEU A 90 4.04 5.21 9.68
C LEU A 90 2.96 5.55 8.63
N LEU A 91 1.88 4.75 8.55
CA LEU A 91 0.79 4.99 7.61
C LEU A 91 -0.01 6.25 7.92
N GLN A 92 -0.08 6.65 9.19
CA GLN A 92 -0.72 7.90 9.61
C GLN A 92 0.15 9.15 9.32
N HIS A 93 1.45 8.97 9.08
CA HIS A 93 2.37 10.06 8.80
C HIS A 93 1.94 10.82 7.52
N PRO A 94 1.81 12.16 7.54
CA PRO A 94 1.34 12.93 6.39
C PRO A 94 2.12 12.67 5.11
N SER A 95 3.45 12.49 5.21
CA SER A 95 4.30 12.23 4.05
C SER A 95 3.96 10.90 3.36
N VAL A 96 3.61 9.88 4.14
CA VAL A 96 3.23 8.56 3.60
C VAL A 96 1.85 8.62 2.97
N ARG A 97 0.89 9.32 3.62
CA ARG A 97 -0.48 9.45 3.10
C ARG A 97 -0.56 10.16 1.75
N LYS A 98 0.31 11.16 1.52
CA LYS A 98 0.33 11.94 0.27
C LYS A 98 1.13 11.29 -0.85
N LEU A 99 1.88 10.23 -0.55
CA LEU A 99 2.90 9.72 -1.46
C LEU A 99 2.37 9.20 -2.80
N PRO A 100 1.25 8.45 -2.88
CA PRO A 100 0.71 8.03 -4.17
C PRO A 100 0.45 9.22 -5.12
N ASN A 101 -0.09 10.31 -4.57
CA ASN A 101 -0.39 11.51 -5.34
C ASN A 101 0.89 12.28 -5.71
N ALA A 102 1.86 12.37 -4.79
CA ALA A 102 3.16 12.98 -5.06
C ALA A 102 3.93 12.25 -6.17
N LEU A 103 3.84 10.91 -6.22
CA LEU A 103 4.46 10.09 -7.26
C LEU A 103 3.77 10.23 -8.62
N ALA A 104 2.45 10.44 -8.65
CA ALA A 104 1.71 10.71 -9.88
C ALA A 104 2.01 12.11 -10.45
N ALA A 105 2.24 13.10 -9.58
CA ALA A 105 2.55 14.47 -10.00
C ALA A 105 4.02 14.66 -10.45
N ALA A 106 4.90 13.68 -10.23
CA ALA A 106 6.32 13.83 -10.49
C ALA A 106 6.67 13.52 -11.98
N PRO A 107 7.23 14.49 -12.74
CA PRO A 107 7.63 14.26 -14.12
C PRO A 107 8.88 13.39 -14.18
N ILE A 108 8.75 12.08 -14.38
CA ILE A 108 9.91 11.18 -14.43
C ILE A 108 9.78 10.16 -15.56
N PRO A 109 10.36 10.44 -16.74
CA PRO A 109 10.32 9.53 -17.89
C PRO A 109 11.22 8.30 -17.74
N GLU A 110 12.35 8.36 -17.02
CA GLU A 110 13.39 7.32 -17.17
C GLU A 110 13.38 6.21 -16.09
N GLN A 111 12.89 6.50 -14.88
CA GLN A 111 12.85 5.51 -13.77
C GLN A 111 11.43 5.19 -13.30
N GLY A 112 10.42 5.87 -13.85
CA GLY A 112 9.06 5.74 -13.36
C GLY A 112 8.41 4.39 -13.66
N GLU A 113 8.62 3.88 -14.86
CA GLU A 113 8.16 2.55 -15.23
C GLU A 113 8.81 1.46 -14.38
N ALA A 114 10.13 1.57 -14.13
CA ALA A 114 10.86 0.61 -13.30
C ALA A 114 10.34 0.59 -11.86
N MET A 115 10.02 1.76 -11.32
CA MET A 115 9.46 1.91 -9.97
C MET A 115 8.03 1.37 -9.89
N ALA A 116 7.18 1.70 -10.87
CA ALA A 116 5.83 1.17 -10.95
C ALA A 116 5.83 -0.36 -11.07
N ALA A 117 6.69 -0.91 -11.92
CA ALA A 117 6.89 -2.35 -12.06
C ALA A 117 7.33 -2.99 -10.74
N LEU A 118 8.22 -2.34 -9.98
CA LEU A 118 8.66 -2.84 -8.67
C LEU A 118 7.51 -2.89 -7.66
N PHE A 119 6.71 -1.82 -7.55
CA PHE A 119 5.55 -1.79 -6.65
C PHE A 119 4.50 -2.84 -7.03
N LEU A 120 4.21 -2.98 -8.32
CA LEU A 120 3.30 -4.03 -8.81
C LEU A 120 3.83 -5.42 -8.50
N ASN A 121 5.11 -5.69 -8.77
CA ASN A 121 5.70 -7.00 -8.51
C ASN A 121 5.61 -7.37 -7.03
N LEU A 122 5.95 -6.44 -6.13
CA LEU A 122 5.79 -6.67 -4.69
C LEU A 122 4.31 -6.83 -4.31
N GLY A 123 3.43 -5.99 -4.85
CA GLY A 123 1.99 -6.05 -4.61
C GLY A 123 1.38 -7.39 -5.00
N ASN A 124 1.79 -7.95 -6.13
CA ASN A 124 1.36 -9.27 -6.61
C ASN A 124 1.89 -10.39 -5.69
N LEU A 125 3.15 -10.31 -5.27
CA LEU A 125 3.73 -11.27 -4.33
C LEU A 125 3.00 -11.27 -2.98
N ILE A 126 2.65 -10.08 -2.47
CA ILE A 126 1.86 -9.88 -1.25
C ILE A 126 0.46 -10.47 -1.42
N ASN A 127 -0.18 -10.27 -2.58
CA ASN A 127 -1.51 -10.80 -2.84
C ASN A 127 -1.54 -12.33 -2.93
N ASP A 128 -0.50 -12.92 -3.54
CA ASP A 128 -0.33 -14.37 -3.69
C ASP A 128 0.19 -15.08 -2.43
N PHE A 129 0.45 -14.36 -1.34
CA PHE A 129 1.12 -14.93 -0.18
C PHE A 129 0.25 -16.02 0.50
N PRO A 130 0.73 -17.29 0.57
CA PRO A 130 -0.12 -18.47 0.86
C PRO A 130 -0.66 -18.57 2.28
N LYS A 131 -0.25 -17.68 3.20
CA LYS A 131 -0.80 -17.63 4.57
C LYS A 131 -1.98 -16.67 4.73
N ALA A 132 -2.40 -16.00 3.67
CA ALA A 132 -3.66 -15.28 3.65
C ALA A 132 -4.79 -16.30 3.47
N ASN A 133 -5.77 -16.38 4.38
CA ASN A 133 -6.97 -17.21 4.22
C ASN A 133 -7.90 -16.62 3.15
N ARG A 134 -7.37 -16.43 1.93
CA ARG A 134 -8.09 -15.82 0.81
C ARG A 134 -8.64 -16.90 -0.10
N PRO A 135 -9.92 -16.84 -0.48
CA PRO A 135 -10.31 -17.40 -1.77
C PRO A 135 -9.47 -16.67 -2.82
N THR A 136 -8.82 -17.41 -3.72
CA THR A 136 -8.09 -16.84 -4.86
C THR A 136 -9.10 -16.15 -5.77
N ASN A 137 -9.47 -14.91 -5.46
CA ASN A 137 -10.18 -14.06 -6.41
C ASN A 137 -9.18 -13.63 -7.46
N LYS A 138 -9.06 -14.47 -8.49
CA LYS A 138 -8.35 -14.19 -9.75
C LYS A 138 -8.94 -12.99 -10.53
N SER A 139 -9.89 -12.27 -9.94
CA SER A 139 -10.65 -11.18 -10.57
C SER A 139 -10.13 -9.78 -10.26
N GLN A 140 -9.04 -9.60 -9.51
CA GLN A 140 -8.34 -8.31 -9.52
C GLN A 140 -7.61 -8.20 -10.86
N GLN A 141 -8.32 -7.66 -11.85
CA GLN A 141 -7.76 -7.29 -13.13
C GLN A 141 -6.50 -6.48 -12.87
N THR A 142 -5.39 -6.96 -13.45
CA THR A 142 -4.16 -6.20 -13.58
C THR A 142 -4.52 -4.85 -14.16
N ILE A 143 -3.97 -3.75 -13.60
CA ILE A 143 -4.15 -2.41 -14.18
C ILE A 143 -3.89 -2.55 -15.69
N SER A 144 -4.94 -2.40 -16.50
CA SER A 144 -4.90 -2.73 -17.94
C SER A 144 -4.05 -1.74 -18.74
N LEU A 145 -3.50 -0.74 -18.06
CA LEU A 145 -2.55 0.27 -18.53
C LEU A 145 -1.28 0.10 -17.70
N ALA A 146 -0.10 0.34 -18.27
CA ALA A 146 1.12 0.42 -17.47
C ALA A 146 0.88 1.49 -16.39
N PRO A 147 0.70 1.13 -15.11
CA PRO A 147 0.36 2.11 -14.10
C PRO A 147 1.53 3.05 -13.92
N GLU A 148 1.24 4.32 -13.67
CA GLU A 148 2.26 5.20 -13.18
C GLU A 148 2.61 4.79 -11.73
N GLN A 149 3.68 5.38 -11.23
CA GLN A 149 4.24 5.04 -9.92
C GLN A 149 3.22 5.23 -8.79
N GLY A 150 2.35 6.23 -8.93
CA GLY A 150 1.31 6.55 -7.96
C GLY A 150 0.24 5.47 -7.86
N GLU A 151 -0.28 4.96 -8.98
CA GLU A 151 -1.27 3.88 -8.98
C GLU A 151 -0.65 2.57 -8.50
N ALA A 152 0.57 2.28 -8.95
CA ALA A 152 1.27 1.07 -8.53
C ALA A 152 1.52 1.06 -7.01
N MET A 153 1.86 2.21 -6.44
CA MET A 153 1.99 2.36 -4.99
C MET A 153 0.64 2.24 -4.26
N ALA A 154 -0.42 2.87 -4.77
CA ALA A 154 -1.76 2.74 -4.19
C ALA A 154 -2.22 1.26 -4.18
N ALA A 155 -1.97 0.52 -5.25
CA ALA A 155 -2.24 -0.91 -5.32
C ALA A 155 -1.41 -1.73 -4.32
N LEU A 156 -0.13 -1.38 -4.13
CA LEU A 156 0.73 -1.99 -3.12
C LEU A 156 0.17 -1.79 -1.70
N PHE A 157 -0.26 -0.57 -1.36
CA PHE A 157 -0.89 -0.31 -0.05
C PHE A 157 -2.17 -1.11 0.13
N LEU A 158 -3.03 -1.16 -0.88
CA LEU A 158 -4.28 -1.94 -0.83
C LEU A 158 -4.00 -3.43 -0.56
N ASN A 159 -3.02 -4.01 -1.26
CA ASN A 159 -2.65 -5.42 -1.08
C ASN A 159 -2.01 -5.68 0.30
N LEU A 160 -1.21 -4.73 0.79
CA LEU A 160 -0.65 -4.80 2.15
C LEU A 160 -1.76 -4.75 3.21
N GLY A 161 -2.74 -3.86 3.07
CA GLY A 161 -3.86 -3.74 4.00
C GLY A 161 -4.68 -5.04 4.06
N LYS A 162 -5.00 -5.62 2.90
CA LYS A 162 -5.63 -6.95 2.82
C LYS A 162 -4.80 -7.99 3.55
N LEU A 163 -3.49 -7.99 3.33
CA LEU A 163 -2.59 -9.00 3.88
C LEU A 163 -2.58 -8.95 5.40
N ILE A 164 -2.47 -7.76 5.97
CA ILE A 164 -2.49 -7.56 7.43
C ILE A 164 -3.83 -7.98 8.05
N ASN A 165 -4.97 -7.73 7.38
CA ASN A 165 -6.28 -8.12 7.87
C ASN A 165 -6.49 -9.65 7.97
N ASP A 166 -5.77 -10.43 7.16
CA ASP A 166 -5.88 -11.89 7.12
C ASP A 166 -5.07 -12.63 8.20
N PHE A 167 -4.18 -11.95 8.91
CA PHE A 167 -3.24 -12.54 9.88
C PHE A 167 -3.83 -12.69 11.31
N PRO A 168 -3.19 -13.48 12.22
CA PRO A 168 -3.79 -14.04 13.43
C PRO A 168 -4.55 -13.06 14.34
N LYS A 169 -5.65 -13.59 14.89
CA LYS A 169 -6.66 -12.90 15.71
C LYS A 169 -6.14 -12.17 16.96
N ALA A 170 -4.95 -12.52 17.47
CA ALA A 170 -4.42 -11.97 18.72
C ALA A 170 -4.23 -10.44 18.70
N LYS A 171 -4.14 -9.83 17.51
CA LYS A 171 -4.01 -8.37 17.32
C LYS A 171 -5.02 -7.80 16.31
N ARG A 172 -6.19 -8.43 16.22
CA ARG A 172 -7.25 -8.07 15.25
C ARG A 172 -7.58 -6.56 15.23
N ALA A 173 -7.55 -5.89 16.39
CA ALA A 173 -7.86 -4.46 16.47
C ALA A 173 -6.85 -3.61 15.67
N THR A 174 -5.54 -3.76 15.92
CA THR A 174 -4.50 -2.99 15.22
C THR A 174 -4.47 -3.31 13.73
N ASN A 175 -4.68 -4.58 13.36
CA ASN A 175 -4.64 -5.00 11.97
C ASN A 175 -5.78 -4.38 11.15
N ILE A 176 -6.96 -4.21 11.75
CA ILE A 176 -8.07 -3.50 11.11
C ILE A 176 -7.75 -2.02 10.94
N GLU A 177 -7.16 -1.35 11.93
CA GLU A 177 -6.77 0.06 11.78
C GLU A 177 -5.71 0.24 10.67
N ILE A 178 -4.72 -0.67 10.59
CA ILE A 178 -3.72 -0.67 9.50
C ILE A 178 -4.41 -0.86 8.14
N ALA A 179 -5.34 -1.80 8.03
CA ALA A 179 -6.08 -2.05 6.80
C ALA A 179 -6.87 -0.80 6.36
N ILE A 180 -7.57 -0.16 7.29
CA ILE A 180 -8.29 1.10 7.05
C ILE A 180 -7.33 2.17 6.53
N GLN A 181 -6.18 2.38 7.17
CA GLN A 181 -5.19 3.36 6.72
C GLN A 181 -4.67 3.06 5.30
N CYS A 182 -4.33 1.80 5.02
CA CYS A 182 -3.91 1.38 3.68
C CYS A 182 -4.97 1.67 2.61
N GLN A 183 -6.24 1.39 2.91
CA GLN A 183 -7.36 1.61 1.99
C GLN A 183 -7.66 3.10 1.81
N GLU A 184 -7.62 3.90 2.87
CA GLU A 184 -7.75 5.37 2.79
C GLU A 184 -6.67 5.99 1.89
N ILE A 185 -5.42 5.52 2.03
CA ILE A 185 -4.30 5.96 1.17
C ILE A 185 -4.56 5.54 -0.29
N ALA A 186 -5.03 4.32 -0.53
CA ALA A 186 -5.34 3.88 -1.90
C ALA A 186 -6.46 4.73 -2.56
N LEU A 187 -7.48 5.14 -1.79
CA LEU A 187 -8.56 6.01 -2.25
C LEU A 187 -8.12 7.45 -2.57
N THR A 188 -6.92 7.89 -2.17
CA THR A 188 -6.42 9.20 -2.63
C THR A 188 -6.09 9.19 -4.12
N ARG A 189 -5.78 8.01 -4.67
CA ARG A 189 -5.42 7.84 -6.08
C ARG A 189 -6.54 7.19 -6.89
N PHE A 190 -7.18 6.16 -6.34
CA PHE A 190 -8.28 5.48 -7.00
C PHE A 190 -9.56 6.27 -6.80
N THR A 191 -10.08 6.83 -7.89
CA THR A 191 -11.36 7.53 -7.93
C THR A 191 -12.35 6.74 -8.75
N ARG A 192 -13.64 6.99 -8.55
CA ARG A 192 -14.71 6.37 -9.33
C ARG A 192 -14.55 6.61 -10.84
N GLN A 193 -14.06 7.79 -11.24
CA GLN A 193 -13.92 8.18 -12.64
C GLN A 193 -12.70 7.54 -13.31
N SER A 194 -11.55 7.52 -12.65
CA SER A 194 -10.28 7.08 -13.26
C SER A 194 -10.04 5.58 -13.08
N PHE A 195 -10.50 5.00 -11.97
CA PHE A 195 -10.26 3.59 -11.63
C PHE A 195 -11.51 2.98 -10.96
N PRO A 196 -12.66 2.91 -11.65
CA PRO A 196 -13.94 2.52 -11.05
C PRO A 196 -13.90 1.18 -10.32
N GLU A 197 -13.25 0.17 -10.88
CA GLU A 197 -13.16 -1.16 -10.26
C GLU A 197 -12.27 -1.16 -9.01
N TYR A 198 -11.10 -0.52 -9.05
CA TYR A 198 -10.23 -0.40 -7.89
C TYR A 198 -10.88 0.42 -6.78
N TRP A 199 -11.56 1.51 -7.16
CA TRP A 199 -12.33 2.32 -6.22
C TRP A 199 -13.44 1.48 -5.57
N ALA A 200 -14.22 0.72 -6.34
CA ALA A 200 -15.29 -0.13 -5.81
C ALA A 200 -14.75 -1.22 -4.88
N ASN A 201 -13.68 -1.91 -5.28
CA ASN A 201 -13.03 -2.93 -4.45
C ASN A 201 -12.50 -2.33 -3.14
N CYS A 202 -11.82 -1.17 -3.21
CA CYS A 202 -11.29 -0.50 -2.03
C CYS A 202 -12.40 -0.04 -1.07
N ASN A 203 -13.50 0.48 -1.60
CA ASN A 203 -14.69 0.81 -0.81
C ASN A 203 -15.31 -0.45 -0.18
N ASN A 204 -15.41 -1.57 -0.90
CA ASN A 204 -15.88 -2.82 -0.33
C ASN A 204 -14.98 -3.30 0.83
N ASP A 205 -13.66 -3.22 0.66
CA ASP A 205 -12.69 -3.60 1.70
C ASP A 205 -12.77 -2.68 2.93
N LEU A 206 -13.00 -1.37 2.75
CA LEU A 206 -13.28 -0.43 3.84
C LEU A 206 -14.58 -0.76 4.56
N GLY A 207 -15.63 -1.10 3.81
CA GLY A 207 -16.91 -1.55 4.37
C GLY A 207 -16.72 -2.74 5.31
N ILE A 208 -15.98 -3.76 4.87
CA ILE A 208 -15.63 -4.93 5.69
C ILE A 208 -14.81 -4.53 6.92
N SER A 209 -13.82 -3.65 6.74
CA SER A 209 -12.92 -3.24 7.82
C SER A 209 -13.68 -2.48 8.91
N TYR A 210 -14.54 -1.54 8.55
CA TYR A 210 -15.41 -0.83 9.49
C TYR A 210 -16.46 -1.73 10.14
N LEU A 211 -17.04 -2.69 9.40
CA LEU A 211 -18.01 -3.65 9.94
C LEU A 211 -17.41 -4.49 11.08
N PHE A 212 -16.12 -4.86 10.98
CA PHE A 212 -15.42 -5.65 11.98
C PHE A 212 -14.56 -4.83 12.95
N ARG A 213 -14.54 -3.51 12.81
CA ARG A 213 -13.70 -2.61 13.61
C ARG A 213 -14.05 -2.68 15.08
N ILE A 214 -13.02 -2.85 15.91
CA ILE A 214 -13.15 -3.01 17.37
C ILE A 214 -13.12 -1.64 18.07
N GLN A 215 -12.39 -0.67 17.51
CA GLN A 215 -12.26 0.68 18.08
C GLN A 215 -13.41 1.60 17.63
N GLY A 216 -13.73 2.59 18.45
CA GLY A 216 -14.78 3.57 18.18
C GLY A 216 -16.20 3.08 18.49
N GLU A 217 -17.19 3.95 18.26
CA GLU A 217 -18.59 3.63 18.51
C GLU A 217 -19.14 2.65 17.46
N LYS A 218 -19.81 1.60 17.93
CA LYS A 218 -20.32 0.53 17.05
C LYS A 218 -21.31 1.06 16.02
N GLY A 219 -22.17 2.00 16.41
CA GLY A 219 -23.14 2.63 15.51
C GLY A 219 -22.45 3.37 14.36
N GLU A 220 -21.50 4.23 14.68
CA GLU A 220 -20.73 4.99 13.69
C GLU A 220 -19.93 4.07 12.75
N ASN A 221 -19.35 2.99 13.27
CA ASN A 221 -18.63 2.00 12.46
C ASN A 221 -19.58 1.32 11.46
N ILE A 222 -20.81 0.99 11.86
CA ILE A 222 -21.82 0.41 10.96
C ILE A 222 -22.26 1.43 9.89
N GLU A 223 -22.49 2.68 10.28
CA GLU A 223 -22.85 3.75 9.33
C GLU A 223 -21.75 3.97 8.28
N LYS A 224 -20.48 4.01 8.71
CA LYS A 224 -19.33 4.06 7.80
C LYS A 224 -19.28 2.83 6.89
N ALA A 225 -19.49 1.63 7.44
CA ALA A 225 -19.50 0.41 6.65
C ALA A 225 -20.57 0.45 5.54
N ILE A 226 -21.79 0.88 5.90
CA ILE A 226 -22.90 1.05 4.94
C ILE A 226 -22.53 2.05 3.85
N HIS A 227 -21.98 3.22 4.22
CA HIS A 227 -21.55 4.23 3.27
C HIS A 227 -20.53 3.67 2.26
N PHE A 228 -19.51 2.96 2.73
CA PHE A 228 -18.51 2.37 1.86
C PHE A 228 -19.08 1.24 0.98
N PHE A 229 -19.98 0.40 1.48
CA PHE A 229 -20.66 -0.59 0.64
C PHE A 229 -21.56 0.05 -0.42
N GLN A 230 -22.25 1.14 -0.09
CA GLN A 230 -23.05 1.90 -1.05
C GLN A 230 -22.18 2.48 -2.18
N ASN A 231 -21.03 3.06 -1.85
CA ASN A 231 -20.05 3.52 -2.83
C ASN A 231 -19.64 2.38 -3.78
N ALA A 232 -19.27 1.21 -3.25
CA ALA A 232 -18.89 0.05 -4.08
C ALA A 232 -20.02 -0.40 -5.03
N LEU A 233 -21.26 -0.38 -4.54
CA LEU A 233 -22.45 -0.74 -5.33
C LEU A 233 -22.71 0.20 -6.50
N GLU A 234 -22.27 1.47 -6.45
CA GLU A 234 -22.44 2.39 -7.59
C GLU A 234 -21.76 1.89 -8.87
N VAL A 235 -20.70 1.11 -8.74
CA VAL A 235 -19.98 0.54 -9.89
C VAL A 235 -20.52 -0.85 -10.22
N HIS A 236 -20.71 -1.71 -9.22
CA HIS A 236 -21.18 -3.08 -9.44
C HIS A 236 -22.61 -3.15 -9.97
N THR A 237 -23.48 -2.22 -9.59
CA THR A 237 -24.87 -2.17 -10.08
C THR A 237 -24.95 -1.60 -11.50
N VAL A 238 -24.08 -0.66 -11.85
CA VAL A 238 -23.98 -0.12 -13.22
C VAL A 238 -23.46 -1.18 -14.19
N LEU A 239 -22.54 -2.05 -13.76
CA LEU A 239 -22.05 -3.18 -14.57
C LEU A 239 -23.09 -4.29 -14.80
N LEU A 240 -24.10 -4.43 -13.92
CA LEU A 240 -25.20 -5.38 -14.07
C LEU A 240 -26.32 -4.91 -15.03
N ASN A 241 -26.30 -3.65 -15.45
CA ASN A 241 -27.31 -3.05 -16.33
C ASN A 241 -26.85 -2.92 -17.80
N LEU A 242 -25.84 -3.69 -18.23
CA LEU A 242 -25.50 -3.78 -19.66
C LEU A 242 -26.74 -4.28 -20.44
N PRO A 243 -27.10 -3.65 -21.58
CA PRO A 243 -28.26 -4.06 -22.35
C PRO A 243 -28.07 -5.52 -22.76
N LYS A 244 -29.09 -6.34 -22.51
CA LYS A 244 -29.19 -7.67 -23.13
C LYS A 244 -28.93 -7.48 -24.62
N LEU A 245 -27.96 -8.21 -25.16
CA LEU A 245 -27.81 -8.36 -26.61
C LEU A 245 -29.21 -8.69 -27.14
N THR A 246 -29.84 -7.72 -27.79
CA THR A 246 -31.04 -7.96 -28.59
C THR A 246 -30.54 -8.77 -29.76
N HIS A 247 -30.69 -10.09 -29.66
CA HIS A 247 -30.77 -10.91 -30.85
C HIS A 247 -32.10 -10.61 -31.53
N GLU A 248 -31.98 -10.45 -32.85
CA GLU A 248 -33.02 -10.29 -33.89
C GLU A 248 -33.38 -8.84 -34.25
#